data_AF-A0A9Q1MGH9-F1
#
_entry.id   AF-A0A9Q1MGH9-F1
#
_cell.length_a   1.000
_cell.length_b   1.000
_cell.length_c   1.000
_cell.angle_alpha   90.00
_cell.angle_beta   90.00
_cell.angle_gamma   90.00
#
_symmetry.space_group_name_H-M   'P 1'
#
loop_
_entity.id
_entity.type
_entity.pdbx_description
1 polymer ?
#
loop_
_entity_poly.entity_id
_entity_poly.type
_entity_poly.pdbx_seq_one_letter_code
_entity_poly.pdbx_strand_id
1 'polypeptide(L)'
;MSGEIEEIGEDIKSTISSKDAEINDVYVAVGKNDLHVLQWALDHVICPGFRISLVHIFPPIKYIPTPVGNLSRSQLSKMQVQVYINEESNRRKNLLEKYIHLCNDAKVPVDTMLVESNSPAKALLDLIPIVNITSLVIGTRPSHSARRAKKGRDIGEYVKMNAPKFCEVKVVGQVQQPKHSFNRRQPEIARNSERKFLECICFSGKFY
;
A
#
# COMPACT_ATOMS: atom_id res chain seq x y z
N MET A 1 44.56 31.12 24.22
CA MET A 1 45.05 29.81 23.74
C MET A 1 43.98 28.79 24.10
N SER A 2 42.77 28.91 23.52
CA SER A 2 42.45 28.76 22.08
C SER A 2 42.57 27.28 21.71
N GLY A 3 41.42 26.62 21.61
CA GLY A 3 41.35 25.20 21.23
C GLY A 3 41.17 25.02 19.73
N GLU A 4 41.44 23.80 19.28
CA GLU A 4 41.05 23.29 17.97
C GLU A 4 39.97 22.23 18.18
N ILE A 5 38.94 22.29 17.35
CA ILE A 5 37.86 21.30 17.26
C ILE A 5 38.02 20.69 15.87
N GLU A 6 38.35 19.41 15.78
CA GLU A 6 38.35 18.71 14.49
C GLU A 6 36.91 18.47 14.04
N GLU A 7 36.52 19.19 12.99
CA GLU A 7 35.30 18.98 12.23
C GLU A 7 35.51 17.82 11.25
N ILE A 8 34.79 16.72 11.44
CA ILE A 8 34.72 15.63 10.46
C ILE A 8 33.28 15.58 9.94
N GLY A 9 33.10 16.04 8.71
CA GLY A 9 31.78 16.25 8.10
C GLY A 9 31.00 14.95 7.84
N GLU A 10 29.69 15.02 8.05
CA GLU A 10 28.75 13.97 7.65
C GLU A 10 28.45 14.06 6.15
N ASP A 11 29.24 13.36 5.32
CA ASP A 11 28.92 13.14 3.91
C ASP A 11 27.72 12.18 3.76
N ILE A 12 26.51 12.67 4.05
CA ILE A 12 25.26 12.00 3.67
C ILE A 12 25.12 12.10 2.15
N LYS A 13 25.81 11.18 1.46
CA LYS A 13 25.71 10.96 0.02
C LYS A 13 24.31 10.46 -0.32
N SER A 14 23.38 11.41 -0.43
CA SER A 14 22.04 11.24 -0.97
C SER A 14 22.16 10.67 -2.38
N THR A 15 22.10 9.33 -2.45
CA THR A 15 22.14 8.62 -3.73
C THR A 15 20.74 8.72 -4.33
N ILE A 16 20.46 9.89 -4.90
CA ILE A 16 19.42 10.09 -5.89
C ILE A 16 19.76 9.12 -7.03
N SER A 17 19.10 7.96 -7.03
CA SER A 17 19.30 6.93 -8.04
C SER A 17 18.59 7.32 -9.33
N SER A 18 19.06 8.38 -9.98
CA SER A 18 18.71 8.71 -11.36
C SER A 18 19.32 7.68 -12.29
N LYS A 19 18.57 6.59 -12.51
CA LYS A 19 18.71 5.71 -13.66
C LYS A 19 17.32 5.44 -14.21
N ASP A 20 17.00 6.16 -15.28
CA ASP A 20 15.83 5.92 -16.12
C ASP A 20 15.98 4.59 -16.90
N ALA A 21 15.87 3.48 -16.18
CA ALA A 21 15.06 2.40 -16.69
C ALA A 21 13.60 2.85 -16.56
N GLU A 22 12.75 2.56 -17.54
CA GLU A 22 11.29 2.69 -17.40
C GLU A 22 10.79 1.65 -16.39
N ILE A 23 11.01 1.89 -15.10
CA ILE A 23 10.50 1.05 -14.02
C ILE A 23 8.99 1.25 -14.01
N ASN A 24 8.27 0.20 -14.37
CA ASN A 24 6.82 0.19 -14.36
C ASN A 24 6.34 0.08 -12.90
N ASP A 25 6.16 1.25 -12.27
CA ASP A 25 5.70 1.37 -10.89
C ASP A 25 4.19 1.14 -10.80
N VAL A 26 3.80 0.14 -10.02
CA VAL A 26 2.41 -0.16 -9.68
C VAL A 26 2.15 0.27 -8.25
N TYR A 27 1.26 1.25 -8.07
CA TYR A 27 0.91 1.76 -6.76
C TYR A 27 -0.22 0.91 -6.17
N VAL A 28 -0.06 0.44 -4.93
CA VAL A 28 -1.07 -0.39 -4.25
C VAL A 28 -1.51 0.31 -2.98
N ALA A 29 -2.76 0.78 -2.95
CA ALA A 29 -3.36 1.45 -1.79
C ALA A 29 -3.77 0.41 -0.74
N VAL A 30 -3.04 0.36 0.38
CA VAL A 30 -3.21 -0.64 1.45
C VAL A 30 -3.66 -0.03 2.77
N GLY A 31 -4.65 -0.66 3.41
CA GLY A 31 -5.09 -0.37 4.78
C GLY A 31 -4.82 -1.54 5.73
N LYS A 32 -5.71 -1.77 6.71
CA LYS A 32 -5.48 -2.76 7.78
C LYS A 32 -5.66 -4.21 7.34
N ASN A 33 -6.56 -4.49 6.38
CA ASN A 33 -7.02 -5.85 6.05
C ASN A 33 -6.91 -6.14 4.53
N ASP A 34 -6.02 -5.44 3.85
CA ASP A 34 -6.02 -5.31 2.39
C ASP A 34 -4.94 -6.21 1.73
N LEU A 35 -4.51 -7.28 2.44
CA LEU A 35 -3.59 -8.31 1.93
C LEU A 35 -4.07 -8.96 0.62
N HIS A 36 -5.39 -9.14 0.49
CA HIS A 36 -6.01 -9.68 -0.72
C HIS A 36 -5.83 -8.75 -1.94
N VAL A 37 -5.69 -7.45 -1.73
CA VAL A 37 -5.45 -6.45 -2.79
C VAL A 37 -4.02 -6.56 -3.30
N LEU A 38 -3.05 -6.68 -2.40
CA LEU A 38 -1.65 -6.85 -2.76
C LEU A 38 -1.41 -8.20 -3.45
N GLN A 39 -1.99 -9.28 -2.93
CA GLN A 39 -1.94 -10.58 -3.59
C GLN A 39 -2.52 -10.52 -5.01
N TRP A 40 -3.68 -9.89 -5.18
CA TRP A 40 -4.26 -9.71 -6.51
C TRP A 40 -3.37 -8.91 -7.45
N ALA A 41 -2.73 -7.84 -6.97
CA ALA A 41 -1.79 -7.04 -7.75
C ALA A 41 -0.58 -7.87 -8.22
N LEU A 42 0.04 -8.64 -7.31
CA LEU A 42 1.13 -9.57 -7.61
C LEU A 42 0.72 -10.61 -8.67
N ASP A 43 -0.48 -11.17 -8.56
CA ASP A 43 -0.97 -12.24 -9.43
C ASP A 43 -1.45 -11.77 -10.83
N HIS A 44 -1.80 -10.48 -11.01
CA HIS A 44 -2.50 -9.98 -12.21
C HIS A 44 -1.90 -8.73 -12.87
N VAL A 45 -0.97 -8.02 -12.21
CA VAL A 45 -0.47 -6.72 -12.68
C VAL A 45 1.06 -6.68 -12.78
N ILE A 46 1.76 -7.47 -11.97
CA ILE A 46 3.23 -7.46 -11.94
C ILE A 46 3.81 -8.40 -13.00
N CYS A 47 4.66 -7.86 -13.87
CA CYS A 47 5.53 -8.62 -14.77
C CYS A 47 7.01 -8.32 -14.45
N PRO A 48 7.99 -9.10 -14.97
CA PRO A 48 9.41 -8.86 -14.70
C PRO A 48 9.84 -7.42 -15.03
N GLY A 49 10.58 -6.78 -14.12
CA GLY A 49 10.99 -5.37 -14.24
C GLY A 49 10.02 -4.34 -13.64
N PHE A 50 8.86 -4.77 -13.15
CA PHE A 50 7.92 -3.92 -12.41
C PHE A 50 8.34 -3.80 -10.94
N ARG A 51 7.91 -2.70 -10.29
CA ARG A 51 8.08 -2.45 -8.85
C ARG A 51 6.73 -2.10 -8.22
N ILE A 52 6.56 -2.45 -6.95
CA ILE A 52 5.37 -2.07 -6.16
C ILE A 52 5.69 -0.85 -5.30
N SER A 53 4.80 0.14 -5.29
CA SER A 53 4.80 1.22 -4.30
C SER A 53 3.58 1.08 -3.38
N LEU A 54 3.82 0.71 -2.11
CA LEU A 54 2.77 0.54 -1.11
C LEU A 54 2.31 1.90 -0.58
N VAL A 55 1.11 2.35 -0.96
CA VAL A 55 0.54 3.61 -0.48
C VAL A 55 -0.35 3.36 0.73
N HIS A 56 0.07 3.83 1.91
CA HIS A 56 -0.71 3.71 3.14
C HIS A 56 -1.11 5.08 3.69
N ILE A 57 -2.42 5.35 3.67
CA ILE A 57 -3.00 6.57 4.22
C ILE A 57 -3.50 6.32 5.64
N PHE A 58 -3.02 7.13 6.59
CA PHE A 58 -3.38 7.06 8.00
C PHE A 58 -3.95 8.41 8.49
N PRO A 59 -4.90 8.41 9.44
CA PRO A 59 -5.44 9.65 9.98
C PRO A 59 -4.46 10.33 10.96
N PRO A 60 -4.41 11.67 11.01
CA PRO A 60 -3.66 12.40 12.02
C PRO A 60 -4.21 12.17 13.43
N ILE A 61 -3.30 11.99 14.38
CA ILE A 61 -3.64 11.81 15.80
C ILE A 61 -4.05 13.17 16.38
N LYS A 62 -5.37 13.37 16.53
CA LYS A 62 -6.00 14.53 17.19
C LYS A 62 -6.42 14.22 18.63
N TYR A 63 -6.92 13.01 18.84
CA TYR A 63 -7.39 12.48 20.11
C TYR A 63 -6.68 11.16 20.41
N ILE A 64 -6.46 10.90 21.70
CA ILE A 64 -5.79 9.72 22.22
C ILE A 64 -6.78 8.99 23.13
N PRO A 65 -7.07 7.71 22.87
CA PRO A 65 -7.90 6.89 23.75
C PRO A 65 -7.22 6.69 25.11
N THR A 66 -7.95 6.90 26.19
CA THR A 66 -7.52 6.66 27.57
C THR A 66 -8.63 5.92 28.34
N PRO A 67 -8.35 5.36 29.54
CA PRO A 67 -9.38 4.69 30.34
C PRO A 67 -10.59 5.57 30.71
N VAL A 68 -10.43 6.90 30.71
CA VAL A 68 -11.49 7.89 30.99
C VAL A 68 -12.12 8.48 29.72
N GLY A 69 -11.83 7.92 28.54
CA GLY A 69 -12.33 8.36 27.25
C GLY A 69 -11.26 8.96 26.32
N ASN A 70 -11.69 9.61 25.25
CA ASN A 70 -10.79 10.21 24.26
C ASN A 70 -10.38 11.62 24.70
N LEU A 71 -9.10 11.81 25.00
CA LEU A 71 -8.54 13.12 25.36
C LEU A 71 -7.82 13.73 24.16
N SER A 72 -7.94 15.05 24.00
CA SER A 72 -7.16 15.79 22.99
C SER A 72 -5.68 15.85 23.38
N ARG A 73 -4.79 16.06 22.40
CA ARG A 73 -3.35 16.19 22.64
C ARG A 73 -2.97 17.31 23.62
N SER A 74 -3.79 18.36 23.75
CA SER A 74 -3.56 19.46 24.70
C SER A 74 -3.98 19.15 26.14
N GLN A 75 -4.74 18.06 26.37
CA GLN A 75 -5.16 17.61 27.71
C GLN A 75 -4.19 16.58 28.32
N LEU A 76 -3.11 16.23 27.62
CA LEU A 76 -2.18 15.17 28.00
C LEU A 76 -0.75 15.71 28.13
N SER A 77 0.05 15.05 28.96
CA SER A 77 1.48 15.36 29.05
C SER A 77 2.20 15.03 27.73
N LYS A 78 3.28 15.77 27.43
CA LYS A 78 4.12 15.52 26.24
C LYS A 78 4.57 14.05 26.15
N MET A 79 4.93 13.44 27.28
CA MET A 79 5.35 12.04 27.36
C MET A 79 4.23 11.07 26.97
N GLN A 80 3.01 11.24 27.49
CA GLN A 80 1.86 10.40 27.12
C GLN A 80 1.54 10.51 25.62
N VAL A 81 1.57 11.73 25.07
CA VAL A 81 1.36 11.97 23.64
C VAL A 81 2.43 11.28 22.79
N GLN A 82 3.70 11.36 23.20
CA GLN A 82 4.82 10.74 22.49
C GLN A 82 4.78 9.21 22.55
N VAL A 83 4.46 8.62 23.70
CA VAL A 83 4.28 7.17 23.84
C VAL A 83 3.21 6.65 22.88
N TYR A 84 2.04 7.31 22.81
CA TYR A 84 0.97 6.90 21.90
C TYR A 84 1.32 7.09 20.41
N ILE A 85 1.99 8.18 20.05
CA ILE A 85 2.47 8.39 18.67
C ILE A 85 3.46 7.31 18.25
N ASN A 86 4.39 6.94 19.14
CA ASN A 86 5.34 5.85 18.89
C ASN A 86 4.63 4.50 18.77
N GLU A 87 3.62 4.24 19.60
CA GLU A 87 2.83 3.01 19.57
C GLU A 87 2.05 2.86 18.25
N GLU A 88 1.37 3.91 17.79
CA GLU A 88 0.67 3.93 16.48
C GLU A 88 1.65 3.86 15.29
N SER A 89 2.83 4.48 15.41
CA SER A 89 3.92 4.36 14.42
C SER A 89 4.40 2.91 14.31
N ASN A 90 4.64 2.24 15.44
CA ASN A 90 5.06 0.84 15.46
C ASN A 90 3.97 -0.10 14.95
N ARG A 91 2.69 0.13 15.31
CA ARG A 91 1.55 -0.61 14.71
C ARG A 91 1.51 -0.48 13.18
N ARG A 92 1.84 0.69 12.65
CA ARG A 92 1.89 0.96 11.20
C ARG A 92 3.07 0.28 10.52
N LYS A 93 4.26 0.29 11.14
CA LYS A 93 5.44 -0.46 10.67
C LYS A 93 5.15 -1.96 10.61
N ASN A 94 4.69 -2.55 11.71
CA ASN A 94 4.37 -3.97 11.81
C ASN A 94 3.21 -4.40 10.86
N LEU A 95 2.38 -3.46 10.40
CA LEU A 95 1.39 -3.69 9.36
C LEU A 95 2.03 -3.69 7.96
N LEU A 96 2.88 -2.70 7.68
CA LEU A 96 3.58 -2.54 6.39
C LEU A 96 4.61 -3.64 6.14
N GLU A 97 5.35 -4.07 7.16
CA GLU A 97 6.28 -5.19 7.08
C GLU A 97 5.62 -6.45 6.52
N LYS A 98 4.36 -6.75 6.87
CA LYS A 98 3.61 -7.91 6.33
C LYS A 98 3.39 -7.81 4.81
N TYR A 99 3.14 -6.61 4.31
CA TYR A 99 2.99 -6.35 2.87
C TYR A 99 4.35 -6.40 2.16
N ILE A 100 5.40 -5.86 2.78
CA ILE A 100 6.78 -5.88 2.27
C ILE A 100 7.29 -7.33 2.18
N HIS A 101 7.05 -8.16 3.21
CA HIS A 101 7.40 -9.59 3.18
C HIS A 101 6.72 -10.31 2.01
N LEU A 102 5.43 -10.06 1.76
CA LEU A 102 4.73 -10.68 0.63
C LEU A 102 5.33 -10.29 -0.74
N CYS A 103 5.77 -9.04 -0.90
CA CYS A 103 6.48 -8.60 -2.12
C CYS A 103 7.87 -9.26 -2.24
N ASN A 104 8.61 -9.34 -1.13
CA ASN A 104 9.94 -9.93 -1.08
C ASN A 104 9.92 -11.45 -1.37
N ASP A 105 8.93 -12.17 -0.84
CA ASP A 105 8.70 -13.59 -1.12
C ASP A 105 8.40 -13.82 -2.61
N ALA A 106 7.65 -12.90 -3.24
CA ALA A 106 7.42 -12.85 -4.68
C ALA A 106 8.61 -12.31 -5.50
N LYS A 107 9.71 -11.89 -4.85
CA LYS A 107 10.92 -11.29 -5.45
C LYS A 107 10.65 -9.99 -6.24
N VAL A 108 9.63 -9.23 -5.84
CA VAL A 108 9.24 -7.96 -6.45
C VAL A 108 9.83 -6.81 -5.63
N PRO A 109 10.59 -5.88 -6.23
CA PRO A 109 11.04 -4.67 -5.54
C PRO A 109 9.86 -3.90 -4.95
N VAL A 110 10.01 -3.39 -3.72
CA VAL A 110 8.93 -2.73 -3.00
C VAL A 110 9.40 -1.45 -2.31
N ASP A 111 8.72 -0.34 -2.63
CA ASP A 111 8.80 0.94 -1.93
C ASP A 111 7.55 1.18 -1.07
N THR A 112 7.61 2.17 -0.18
CA THR A 112 6.50 2.50 0.72
C THR A 112 6.29 4.01 0.83
N MET A 113 5.03 4.43 0.66
CA MET A 113 4.58 5.82 0.75
C MET A 113 3.59 5.97 1.89
N LEU A 114 3.95 6.81 2.87
CA LEU A 114 3.15 7.12 4.05
C LEU A 114 2.51 8.50 3.91
N VAL A 115 1.18 8.57 3.97
CA VAL A 115 0.43 9.83 3.80
C VAL A 115 -0.52 10.06 4.97
N GLU A 116 -0.39 11.21 5.65
CA GLU A 116 -1.27 11.58 6.76
C GLU A 116 -2.51 12.33 6.23
N SER A 117 -3.70 11.74 6.35
CA SER A 117 -4.96 12.40 5.95
C SER A 117 -6.20 11.79 6.61
N ASN A 118 -7.19 12.66 6.91
CA ASN A 118 -8.53 12.23 7.36
C ASN A 118 -9.43 11.79 6.19
N SER A 119 -9.05 12.03 4.94
CA SER A 119 -9.83 11.68 3.75
C SER A 119 -8.95 10.89 2.77
N PRO A 120 -8.95 9.55 2.85
CA PRO A 120 -8.10 8.72 2.00
C PRO A 120 -8.40 8.88 0.51
N ALA A 121 -9.69 8.99 0.16
CA ALA A 121 -10.12 9.23 -1.22
C ALA A 121 -9.51 10.52 -1.80
N LYS A 122 -9.60 11.63 -1.06
CA LYS A 122 -9.00 12.90 -1.48
C LYS A 122 -7.46 12.81 -1.52
N ALA A 123 -6.84 12.23 -0.49
CA ALA A 123 -5.38 12.12 -0.44
C ALA A 123 -4.81 11.29 -1.61
N LEU A 124 -5.49 10.25 -2.08
CA LEU A 124 -5.10 9.53 -3.30
C LEU A 124 -5.22 10.40 -4.54
N LEU A 125 -6.36 11.10 -4.71
CA LEU A 125 -6.59 11.95 -5.88
C LEU A 125 -5.63 13.14 -5.95
N ASP A 126 -5.30 13.73 -4.80
CA ASP A 126 -4.29 14.79 -4.70
C ASP A 126 -2.88 14.24 -4.97
N LEU A 127 -2.57 12.99 -4.56
CA LEU A 127 -1.26 12.36 -4.73
C LEU A 127 -0.97 11.92 -6.18
N ILE A 128 -1.97 11.38 -6.89
CA ILE A 128 -1.83 10.85 -8.27
C ILE A 128 -1.05 11.82 -9.21
N PRO A 129 -1.44 13.10 -9.35
CA PRO A 129 -0.71 14.03 -10.22
C PRO A 129 0.62 14.51 -9.64
N ILE A 130 0.82 14.46 -8.32
CA ILE A 130 2.08 14.91 -7.67
C ILE A 130 3.22 13.94 -7.95
N VAL A 131 2.95 12.63 -7.94
CA VAL A 131 3.97 11.59 -8.18
C VAL A 131 3.76 10.83 -9.49
N ASN A 132 2.92 11.36 -10.38
CA ASN A 132 2.60 10.80 -11.70
C ASN A 132 2.19 9.31 -11.68
N ILE A 133 1.24 8.97 -10.81
CA ILE A 133 0.71 7.60 -10.71
C ILE A 133 -0.06 7.26 -12.00
N THR A 134 0.46 6.31 -12.78
CA THR A 134 -0.18 5.80 -14.00
C THR A 134 -0.99 4.52 -13.76
N SER A 135 -0.65 3.74 -12.74
CA SER A 135 -1.31 2.48 -12.38
C SER A 135 -1.55 2.40 -10.87
N LEU A 136 -2.82 2.35 -10.45
CA LEU A 136 -3.23 2.30 -9.05
C LEU A 136 -4.17 1.10 -8.80
N VAL A 137 -3.77 0.20 -7.91
CA VAL A 137 -4.61 -0.88 -7.39
C VAL A 137 -5.15 -0.50 -6.01
N ILE A 138 -6.46 -0.62 -5.80
CA ILE A 138 -7.13 -0.28 -4.54
C ILE A 138 -8.22 -1.30 -4.18
N GLY A 139 -8.30 -1.65 -2.89
CA GLY A 139 -9.36 -2.53 -2.38
C GLY A 139 -10.70 -1.82 -2.20
N THR A 140 -11.78 -2.56 -2.42
CA THR A 140 -13.11 -2.21 -1.91
C THR A 140 -13.24 -2.56 -0.44
N ARG A 141 -13.95 -1.74 0.34
CA ARG A 141 -14.39 -2.09 1.68
C ARG A 141 -15.82 -2.63 1.62
N PRO A 142 -16.09 -3.89 1.98
CA PRO A 142 -17.46 -4.37 2.12
C PRO A 142 -18.23 -3.48 3.10
N SER A 143 -19.30 -2.86 2.63
CA SER A 143 -20.16 -2.05 3.51
C SER A 143 -20.94 -2.99 4.42
N HIS A 144 -20.40 -3.26 5.63
CA HIS A 144 -20.99 -4.15 6.65
C HIS A 144 -22.38 -3.73 7.18
N SER A 145 -23.05 -2.78 6.52
CA SER A 145 -24.44 -2.41 6.82
C SER A 145 -25.13 -1.91 5.56
N ALA A 146 -26.20 -2.59 5.14
CA ALA A 146 -27.04 -2.19 4.00
C ALA A 146 -27.57 -0.75 4.12
N ARG A 147 -27.67 -0.20 5.35
CA ARG A 147 -28.03 1.20 5.60
C ARG A 147 -26.94 2.22 5.23
N ARG A 148 -25.63 1.86 5.27
CA ARG A 148 -24.53 2.74 4.84
C ARG A 148 -24.22 2.63 3.35
N ALA A 149 -24.48 1.47 2.72
CA ALA A 149 -24.37 1.31 1.26
C ALA A 149 -25.20 2.34 0.46
N LYS A 150 -26.29 2.87 1.04
CA LYS A 150 -27.11 3.94 0.44
C LYS A 150 -26.57 5.37 0.60
N LYS A 151 -25.49 5.61 1.37
CA LYS A 151 -25.09 6.99 1.77
C LYS A 151 -23.63 7.36 1.52
N GLY A 152 -22.81 6.46 1.01
CA GLY A 152 -21.43 6.74 0.59
C GLY A 152 -20.96 5.74 -0.45
N ARG A 153 -20.25 6.23 -1.48
CA ARG A 153 -19.54 5.36 -2.42
C ARG A 153 -18.35 4.72 -1.70
N ASP A 154 -17.95 3.53 -2.14
CA ASP A 154 -16.69 2.93 -1.71
C ASP A 154 -15.50 3.84 -2.09
N ILE A 155 -14.41 3.78 -1.32
CA ILE A 155 -13.22 4.62 -1.56
C ILE A 155 -12.57 4.27 -2.91
N GLY A 156 -12.46 2.99 -3.25
CA GLY A 156 -11.90 2.53 -4.52
C GLY A 156 -12.74 3.00 -5.71
N GLU A 157 -14.06 2.82 -5.65
CA GLU A 157 -14.99 3.30 -6.68
C GLU A 157 -14.96 4.84 -6.82
N TYR A 158 -14.93 5.57 -5.71
CA TYR A 158 -14.82 7.03 -5.75
C TYR A 158 -13.51 7.50 -6.38
N VAL A 159 -12.37 6.89 -6.03
CA VAL A 159 -11.07 7.23 -6.63
C VAL A 159 -11.09 6.90 -8.13
N LYS A 160 -11.57 5.71 -8.52
CA LYS A 160 -11.68 5.30 -9.93
C LYS A 160 -12.53 6.26 -10.78
N MET A 161 -13.63 6.80 -10.23
CA MET A 161 -14.48 7.76 -10.94
C MET A 161 -13.88 9.16 -11.09
N ASN A 162 -12.93 9.56 -10.24
CA ASN A 162 -12.41 10.93 -10.18
C ASN A 162 -10.91 11.02 -10.53
N ALA A 163 -10.24 9.89 -10.77
CA ALA A 163 -8.83 9.86 -11.14
C ALA A 163 -8.58 10.57 -12.49
N PRO A 164 -7.42 11.22 -12.67
CA PRO A 164 -7.01 11.76 -13.97
C PRO A 164 -7.00 10.67 -15.06
N LYS A 165 -7.29 11.07 -16.31
CA LYS A 165 -7.39 10.13 -17.46
C LYS A 165 -6.12 9.30 -17.75
N PHE A 166 -4.96 9.74 -17.26
CA PHE A 166 -3.68 9.02 -17.40
C PHE A 166 -3.46 7.92 -16.33
N CYS A 167 -4.31 7.86 -15.30
CA CYS A 167 -4.18 6.93 -14.18
C CYS A 167 -5.20 5.80 -14.32
N GLU A 168 -4.75 4.59 -14.63
CA GLU A 168 -5.60 3.39 -14.61
C GLU A 168 -5.84 2.97 -13.15
N VAL A 169 -7.10 2.97 -12.70
CA VAL A 169 -7.49 2.54 -11.34
C VAL A 169 -8.19 1.19 -11.36
N LYS A 170 -7.51 0.17 -10.81
CA LYS A 170 -8.01 -1.21 -10.65
C LYS A 170 -8.58 -1.38 -9.25
N VAL A 171 -9.87 -1.70 -9.18
CA VAL A 171 -10.64 -1.83 -7.93
C VAL A 171 -10.84 -3.31 -7.63
N VAL A 172 -10.35 -3.77 -6.47
CA VAL A 172 -10.29 -5.20 -6.10
C VAL A 172 -11.33 -5.53 -5.03
N GLY A 173 -12.15 -6.54 -5.29
CA GLY A 173 -13.09 -7.10 -4.32
C GLY A 173 -12.43 -8.10 -3.38
N GLN A 174 -12.86 -8.15 -2.12
CA GLN A 174 -12.52 -9.27 -1.25
C GLN A 174 -13.24 -10.52 -1.74
N VAL A 175 -12.54 -11.39 -2.47
CA VAL A 175 -13.04 -12.71 -2.85
C VAL A 175 -13.24 -13.52 -1.58
N GLN A 176 -14.47 -13.91 -1.28
CA GLN A 176 -14.73 -14.97 -0.31
C GLN A 176 -14.18 -16.26 -0.91
N GLN A 177 -13.00 -16.69 -0.48
CA GLN A 177 -12.59 -18.06 -0.75
C GLN A 177 -13.66 -18.99 -0.13
N PRO A 178 -14.21 -19.95 -0.89
CA PRO A 178 -15.09 -20.94 -0.30
C PRO A 178 -14.32 -21.62 0.82
N LYS A 179 -14.96 -21.80 1.99
CA LYS A 179 -14.35 -22.47 3.14
C LYS A 179 -14.09 -23.94 2.80
N HIS A 180 -12.95 -24.22 2.17
CA HIS A 180 -12.46 -25.57 2.00
C HIS A 180 -12.05 -26.08 3.38
N SER A 181 -13.00 -26.71 4.06
CA SER A 181 -12.73 -27.49 5.26
C SER A 181 -11.74 -28.59 4.89
N PHE A 182 -10.47 -28.41 5.28
CA PHE A 182 -9.41 -29.40 5.09
C PHE A 182 -9.67 -30.63 5.98
N ASN A 183 -10.62 -31.47 5.57
CA ASN A 183 -10.75 -32.81 6.11
C ASN A 183 -9.62 -33.67 5.52
N ARG A 184 -8.65 -33.97 6.37
CA ARG A 184 -7.39 -34.64 6.05
C ARG A 184 -7.62 -36.09 5.58
N ARG A 185 -7.69 -36.32 4.27
CA ARG A 185 -7.47 -37.63 3.63
C ARG A 185 -6.68 -37.45 2.33
N GLN A 186 -5.47 -38.04 2.29
CA GLN A 186 -4.79 -38.44 1.05
C GLN A 186 -5.53 -39.63 0.41
N PRO A 187 -5.23 -40.06 -0.84
CA PRO A 187 -4.13 -39.67 -1.75
C PRO A 187 -4.68 -38.85 -2.96
N GLU A 188 -4.04 -38.62 -4.12
CA GLU A 188 -2.85 -39.17 -4.81
C GLU A 188 -1.93 -38.05 -5.38
N ILE A 189 -1.11 -38.38 -6.39
CA ILE A 189 -0.15 -37.50 -7.07
C ILE A 189 -0.68 -37.13 -8.46
N ALA A 190 -0.75 -35.82 -8.78
CA ALA A 190 -0.84 -35.35 -10.16
C ALA A 190 -0.01 -34.07 -10.34
N ARG A 191 1.07 -34.14 -11.13
CA ARG A 191 1.85 -32.96 -11.55
C ARG A 191 1.06 -32.16 -12.57
N ASN A 192 0.72 -30.91 -12.29
CA ASN A 192 0.47 -29.92 -13.34
C ASN A 192 0.67 -28.49 -12.81
N SER A 193 1.81 -27.87 -13.13
CA SER A 193 2.16 -26.51 -12.68
C SER A 193 2.85 -25.73 -13.81
N GLU A 194 2.20 -25.64 -14.97
CA GLU A 194 2.72 -24.96 -16.17
C GLU A 194 1.67 -24.12 -16.92
N ARG A 195 0.71 -23.48 -16.23
CA ARG A 195 -0.27 -22.59 -16.90
C ARG A 195 -0.58 -21.34 -16.07
N LYS A 196 0.18 -20.27 -16.35
CA LYS A 196 -0.17 -18.83 -16.22
C LYS A 196 1.00 -17.86 -16.56
N PHE A 197 2.22 -18.37 -16.80
CA PHE A 197 3.41 -17.52 -17.07
C PHE A 197 3.47 -16.90 -18.49
N LEU A 198 2.53 -17.20 -19.39
CA LEU A 198 2.65 -16.90 -20.83
C LEU A 198 1.75 -15.78 -21.37
N GLU A 199 0.98 -15.07 -20.54
CA GLU A 199 0.12 -13.96 -21.01
C GLU A 199 0.80 -12.56 -20.97
N CYS A 200 2.03 -12.42 -20.46
CA CYS A 200 2.76 -11.15 -20.46
C CYS A 200 3.77 -11.03 -21.64
N ILE A 201 3.34 -11.37 -22.85
CA ILE A 201 4.10 -11.11 -24.10
C ILE A 201 3.48 -9.90 -24.80
N CYS A 202 3.94 -8.70 -24.43
CA CYS A 202 3.60 -7.46 -25.13
C CYS A 202 4.31 -7.41 -26.49
N PHE A 203 3.63 -7.84 -27.56
CA PHE A 203 4.12 -7.67 -28.93
C PHE A 203 4.21 -6.18 -29.28
N SER A 204 5.41 -5.61 -29.21
CA SER A 204 5.73 -4.29 -29.78
C SER A 204 5.83 -4.38 -31.31
N GLY A 205 4.69 -4.55 -31.97
CA GLY A 205 4.57 -4.58 -33.42
C GLY A 205 4.74 -3.19 -34.04
N LYS A 206 5.99 -2.78 -34.30
CA LYS A 206 6.28 -1.68 -35.21
C LYS A 206 6.19 -2.20 -36.66
N PHE A 207 5.10 -1.85 -37.35
CA PHE A 207 5.03 -1.97 -38.80
C PHE A 207 5.71 -0.75 -39.42
N TYR A 208 6.58 -1.01 -40.40
CA TYR A 208 7.14 -0.04 -41.35
C TYR A 208 6.68 -0.47 -42.76
#